data_AF-A0A7L3UNS8-F1
#
_entry.id   AF-A0A7L3UNS8-F1
#
_cell.length_a   1.000
_cell.length_b   1.000
_cell.length_c   1.000
_cell.angle_alpha   90.00
_cell.angle_beta   90.00
_cell.angle_gamma   90.00
#
_symmetry.space_group_name_H-M   'P 1'
#
loop_
_entity.id
_entity.type
_entity.pdbx_description
1 polymer ?
#
loop_
_entity_poly.entity_id
_entity_poly.type
_entity_poly.pdbx_seq_one_letter_code
_entity_poly.pdbx_strand_id
1 'polypeptide(L)'
;LRSPPLQVRGPGLGVIGVSKGAEVALAMATFLPQVVATVWINGTAFLHGNPLVYKDVRIPPIPYFTERMIFTEMGALDNSAIFADPRDPAYSASAIPVEKIRGKVLFVVGEADRSFNSKLFAQLAMARMPPESGRLLSYPGAGHLIEPPGSPLCSISSIRGTPRPVVWGGEAQAHAKAQEHSWQEIVQFLELHLGPAATMKL
;
A
#
# COMPACT_ATOMS: atom_id res chain seq x y z
N LEU A 1 -30.72 24.78 19.18
CA LEU A 1 -29.28 24.94 18.88
C LEU A 1 -28.91 23.90 17.83
N ARG A 2 -28.63 24.31 16.58
CA ARG A 2 -28.16 23.38 15.55
C ARG A 2 -26.69 23.08 15.82
N SER A 3 -26.34 21.80 15.91
CA SER A 3 -24.94 21.37 15.98
C SER A 3 -24.17 21.96 14.79
N PRO A 4 -22.92 22.42 14.98
CA PRO A 4 -22.10 22.89 13.86
C PRO A 4 -21.99 21.79 12.79
N PRO A 5 -21.88 22.14 11.50
CA PRO A 5 -21.71 21.14 10.45
C PRO A 5 -20.47 20.29 10.78
N LEU A 6 -20.63 18.97 10.74
CA LEU A 6 -19.52 18.05 10.92
C LEU A 6 -18.44 18.36 9.87
N GLN A 7 -17.21 18.64 10.31
CA GLN A 7 -16.08 18.84 9.38
C GLN A 7 -15.70 17.54 8.64
N VAL A 8 -16.15 16.38 9.15
CA VAL A 8 -16.00 15.06 8.52
C VAL A 8 -17.38 14.43 8.38
N ARG A 9 -17.79 14.12 7.14
CA ARG A 9 -19.16 13.69 6.82
C ARG A 9 -19.60 12.39 7.51
N GLY A 10 -18.73 11.40 7.60
CA GLY A 10 -19.09 10.04 8.05
C GLY A 10 -20.07 9.32 7.09
N PRO A 11 -20.59 8.13 7.48
CA PRO A 11 -20.35 7.41 8.73
C PRO A 11 -19.05 6.61 8.77
N GLY A 12 -18.38 6.45 7.62
CA GLY A 12 -17.11 5.73 7.48
C GLY A 12 -15.95 6.63 7.03
N LEU A 13 -14.76 6.07 7.02
CA LEU A 13 -13.50 6.72 6.67
C LEU A 13 -12.85 6.04 5.46
N GLY A 14 -12.20 6.86 4.64
CA GLY A 14 -11.18 6.42 3.69
C GLY A 14 -9.81 6.40 4.34
N VAL A 15 -9.00 5.40 4.01
CA VAL A 15 -7.60 5.34 4.41
C VAL A 15 -6.75 5.14 3.17
N ILE A 16 -5.71 5.96 3.02
CA ILE A 16 -4.68 5.81 1.98
C ILE A 16 -3.37 5.47 2.66
N GLY A 17 -2.65 4.48 2.13
CA GLY A 17 -1.35 4.07 2.63
C GLY A 17 -0.42 3.71 1.49
N VAL A 18 0.85 4.08 1.64
CA VAL A 18 1.96 3.71 0.75
C VAL A 18 2.93 2.82 1.51
N SER A 19 3.51 1.81 0.87
CA SER A 19 4.55 0.96 1.47
C SER A 19 4.08 0.29 2.77
N LYS A 20 4.82 0.43 3.88
CA LYS A 20 4.39 -0.03 5.20
C LYS A 20 3.05 0.59 5.63
N GLY A 21 2.75 1.81 5.21
CA GLY A 21 1.46 2.45 5.45
C GLY A 21 0.31 1.71 4.75
N ALA A 22 0.55 1.10 3.60
CA ALA A 22 -0.45 0.29 2.90
C ALA A 22 -0.72 -1.03 3.64
N GLU A 23 0.31 -1.67 4.21
CA GLU A 23 0.15 -2.84 5.11
C GLU A 23 -0.74 -2.49 6.32
N VAL A 24 -0.48 -1.34 6.95
CA VAL A 24 -1.30 -0.81 8.05
C VAL A 24 -2.72 -0.49 7.61
N ALA A 25 -2.90 0.16 6.46
CA ALA A 25 -4.21 0.50 5.92
C ALA A 25 -5.06 -0.74 5.65
N LEU A 26 -4.45 -1.82 5.12
CA LEU A 26 -5.13 -3.09 4.90
C LEU A 26 -5.53 -3.78 6.20
N ALA A 27 -4.67 -3.71 7.22
CA ALA A 27 -5.02 -4.19 8.57
C ALA A 27 -6.14 -3.35 9.21
N MET A 28 -6.13 -2.02 9.04
CA MET A 28 -7.22 -1.16 9.49
C MET A 28 -8.55 -1.52 8.81
N ALA A 29 -8.56 -1.73 7.49
CA ALA A 29 -9.72 -2.18 6.74
C ALA A 29 -10.29 -3.52 7.24
N THR A 30 -9.40 -4.36 7.78
CA THR A 30 -9.73 -5.69 8.29
C THR A 30 -10.33 -5.65 9.70
N PHE A 31 -9.80 -4.79 10.57
CA PHE A 31 -10.13 -4.80 12.01
C PHE A 31 -11.01 -3.64 12.47
N LEU A 32 -11.08 -2.54 11.72
CA LEU A 32 -11.82 -1.34 12.08
C LEU A 32 -13.06 -1.20 11.20
N PRO A 33 -14.28 -1.40 11.75
CA PRO A 33 -15.51 -1.37 10.95
C PRO A 33 -15.83 0.01 10.35
N GLN A 34 -15.17 1.08 10.82
CA GLN A 34 -15.33 2.43 10.30
C GLN A 34 -14.59 2.64 8.97
N VAL A 35 -13.63 1.78 8.60
CA VAL A 35 -12.90 1.92 7.34
C VAL A 35 -13.71 1.28 6.22
N VAL A 36 -14.23 2.11 5.32
CA VAL A 36 -15.14 1.69 4.23
C VAL A 36 -14.48 1.73 2.86
N ALA A 37 -13.41 2.51 2.71
CA ALA A 37 -12.61 2.61 1.50
C ALA A 37 -11.12 2.60 1.85
N THR A 38 -10.32 1.83 1.12
CA THR A 38 -8.88 1.73 1.36
C THR A 38 -8.13 1.84 0.05
N VAL A 39 -7.18 2.76 0.00
CA VAL A 39 -6.23 2.91 -1.10
C VAL A 39 -4.90 2.36 -0.63
N TRP A 40 -4.47 1.30 -1.28
CA TRP A 40 -3.28 0.53 -0.95
C TRP A 40 -2.27 0.73 -2.07
N ILE A 41 -1.14 1.37 -1.78
CA ILE A 41 -0.11 1.71 -2.78
C ILE A 41 1.18 0.97 -2.44
N ASN A 42 1.62 0.07 -3.32
CA ASN A 42 2.87 -0.69 -3.18
C ASN A 42 3.16 -1.23 -1.77
N GLY A 43 2.21 -1.98 -1.19
CA GLY A 43 2.33 -2.53 0.16
C GLY A 43 2.64 -4.02 0.21
N THR A 44 2.56 -4.56 1.43
CA THR A 44 2.51 -6.01 1.68
C THR A 44 1.12 -6.41 2.18
N ALA A 45 0.69 -7.63 1.86
CA ALA A 45 -0.54 -8.26 2.38
C ALA A 45 -0.26 -9.19 3.58
N PHE A 46 1.01 -9.27 3.99
CA PHE A 46 1.54 -10.07 5.08
C PHE A 46 2.41 -9.15 5.93
N LEU A 47 2.37 -9.32 7.24
CA LEU A 47 3.15 -8.51 8.17
C LEU A 47 4.63 -8.77 7.97
N HIS A 48 5.43 -7.73 7.79
CA HIS A 48 6.88 -7.82 7.71
C HIS A 48 7.60 -6.99 8.77
N GLY A 49 8.70 -7.54 9.30
CA GLY A 49 9.56 -6.88 10.29
C GLY A 49 8.98 -6.82 11.71
N ASN A 50 7.81 -6.21 11.88
CA ASN A 50 7.16 -6.03 13.17
C ASN A 50 5.81 -6.76 13.26
N PRO A 51 5.49 -7.42 14.40
CA PRO A 51 4.18 -8.01 14.60
C PRO A 51 3.09 -6.94 14.62
N LEU A 52 1.89 -7.30 14.16
CA LEU A 52 0.69 -6.53 14.45
C LEU A 52 0.03 -7.07 15.72
N VAL A 53 -0.30 -6.15 16.62
CA VAL A 53 -1.06 -6.43 17.84
C VAL A 53 -2.29 -5.52 17.86
N TYR A 54 -3.48 -6.11 17.92
CA TYR A 54 -4.75 -5.39 18.03
C TYR A 54 -5.70 -6.15 18.95
N LYS A 55 -5.93 -5.61 20.17
CA LYS A 55 -6.66 -6.32 21.24
C LYS A 55 -6.02 -7.70 21.46
N ASP A 56 -6.81 -8.77 21.40
CA ASP A 56 -6.36 -10.15 21.56
C ASP A 56 -5.79 -10.78 20.27
N VAL A 57 -5.76 -10.03 19.17
CA VAL A 57 -5.19 -10.50 17.89
C VAL A 57 -3.71 -10.16 17.84
N ARG A 58 -2.88 -11.17 17.58
CA ARG A 58 -1.46 -11.03 17.25
C ARG A 58 -1.14 -11.71 15.93
N ILE A 59 -0.67 -10.95 14.96
CA ILE A 59 -0.16 -11.47 13.69
C ILE A 59 1.37 -11.37 13.72
N PRO A 60 2.12 -12.50 13.69
CA PRO A 60 3.57 -12.47 13.65
C PRO A 60 4.08 -11.85 12.34
N PRO A 61 5.27 -11.24 12.32
CA PRO A 61 5.88 -10.79 11.09
C PRO A 61 6.63 -11.94 10.40
N ILE A 62 6.73 -11.85 9.09
CA ILE A 62 7.81 -12.44 8.31
C ILE A 62 9.08 -11.62 8.61
N PRO A 63 10.19 -12.23 9.05
CA PRO A 63 11.45 -11.51 9.28
C PRO A 63 12.05 -11.05 7.95
N TYR A 64 12.83 -9.97 7.99
CA TYR A 64 13.68 -9.59 6.87
C TYR A 64 14.95 -10.44 6.86
N PHE A 65 15.27 -11.02 5.70
CA PHE A 65 16.48 -11.82 5.50
C PHE A 65 17.61 -10.92 5.01
N THR A 66 18.27 -10.23 5.94
CA THR A 66 19.33 -9.26 5.61
C THR A 66 20.52 -9.86 4.88
N GLU A 67 20.75 -11.16 5.03
CA GLU A 67 21.77 -11.91 4.30
C GLU A 67 21.48 -12.02 2.79
N ARG A 68 20.24 -11.74 2.36
CA ARG A 68 19.82 -11.69 0.95
C ARG A 68 19.92 -10.29 0.35
N MET A 69 20.46 -9.32 1.09
CA MET A 69 20.56 -7.95 0.63
C MET A 69 21.42 -7.84 -0.63
N ILE A 70 20.91 -7.15 -1.64
CA ILE A 70 21.58 -6.93 -2.91
C ILE A 70 22.06 -5.47 -2.95
N PHE A 71 23.20 -5.27 -3.60
CA PHE A 71 23.71 -3.93 -3.92
C PHE A 71 23.66 -3.73 -5.43
N THR A 72 23.19 -2.56 -5.86
CA THR A 72 23.30 -2.16 -7.26
C THR A 72 24.76 -1.84 -7.62
N GLU A 73 25.05 -1.67 -8.91
CA GLU A 73 26.37 -1.24 -9.38
C GLU A 73 26.82 0.09 -8.74
N MET A 74 25.87 0.97 -8.40
CA MET A 74 26.14 2.24 -7.72
C MET A 74 26.24 2.10 -6.19
N GLY A 75 26.20 0.87 -5.66
CA GLY A 75 26.32 0.57 -4.23
C GLY A 75 25.10 0.93 -3.38
N ALA A 76 23.94 1.18 -4.00
CA ALA A 76 22.66 1.38 -3.31
C ALA A 76 22.03 0.03 -2.94
N LEU A 77 21.24 0.02 -1.85
CA LEU A 77 20.52 -1.15 -1.37
C LEU A 77 19.33 -1.45 -2.28
N ASP A 78 19.23 -2.70 -2.71
CA ASP A 78 18.05 -3.27 -3.33
C ASP A 78 17.43 -4.27 -2.35
N ASN A 79 16.24 -3.93 -1.87
CA ASN A 79 15.53 -4.70 -0.85
C ASN A 79 14.70 -5.84 -1.44
N SER A 80 14.57 -5.95 -2.77
CA SER A 80 13.64 -6.91 -3.40
C SER A 80 13.84 -8.36 -2.94
N ALA A 81 15.07 -8.75 -2.60
CA ALA A 81 15.42 -10.10 -2.16
C ALA A 81 15.37 -10.33 -0.63
N ILE A 82 15.24 -9.28 0.20
CA ILE A 82 15.18 -9.44 1.67
C ILE A 82 13.81 -9.90 2.15
N PHE A 83 12.78 -9.73 1.31
CA PHE A 83 11.43 -10.21 1.58
C PHE A 83 11.34 -11.69 1.25
N ALA A 84 10.85 -12.48 2.21
CA ALA A 84 10.57 -13.89 1.97
C ALA A 84 9.47 -14.05 0.91
N ASP A 85 9.39 -15.23 0.29
CA ASP A 85 8.23 -15.55 -0.53
C ASP A 85 7.00 -15.67 0.37
N PRO A 86 5.99 -14.78 0.25
CA PRO A 86 4.80 -14.84 1.10
C PRO A 86 3.91 -16.06 0.81
N ARG A 87 4.20 -16.85 -0.23
CA ARG A 87 3.48 -18.09 -0.56
C ARG A 87 4.00 -19.30 0.22
N ASP A 88 5.14 -19.20 0.89
CA ASP A 88 5.64 -20.26 1.76
C ASP A 88 4.62 -20.54 2.88
N PRO A 89 4.12 -21.78 3.03
CA PRO A 89 3.17 -22.15 4.07
C PRO A 89 3.64 -21.80 5.49
N ALA A 90 4.95 -21.71 5.73
CA ALA A 90 5.54 -21.30 6.99
C ALA A 90 5.12 -19.87 7.42
N TYR A 91 4.74 -19.02 6.45
CA TYR A 91 4.33 -17.63 6.70
C TYR A 91 2.82 -17.41 6.61
N SER A 92 2.02 -18.48 6.51
CA SER A 92 0.55 -18.39 6.47
C SER A 92 -0.04 -17.60 7.66
N ALA A 93 0.55 -17.75 8.85
CA ALA A 93 0.12 -17.04 10.05
C ALA A 93 0.40 -15.53 10.01
N SER A 94 1.28 -15.06 9.12
CA SER A 94 1.62 -13.64 8.95
C SER A 94 0.68 -12.89 8.00
N ALA A 95 -0.26 -13.60 7.35
CA ALA A 95 -1.21 -13.01 6.42
C ALA A 95 -2.20 -12.08 7.11
N ILE A 96 -2.47 -10.90 6.54
CA ILE A 96 -3.61 -10.07 6.97
C ILE A 96 -4.89 -10.82 6.57
N PRO A 97 -5.89 -10.96 7.47
CA PRO A 97 -7.13 -11.68 7.20
C PRO A 97 -8.11 -10.85 6.36
N VAL A 98 -7.71 -10.54 5.13
CA VAL A 98 -8.42 -9.68 4.18
C VAL A 98 -9.81 -10.21 3.78
N GLU A 99 -10.08 -11.49 3.99
CA GLU A 99 -11.40 -12.09 3.85
C GLU A 99 -12.46 -11.46 4.78
N LYS A 100 -12.03 -10.77 5.85
CA LYS A 100 -12.91 -10.08 6.80
C LYS A 100 -13.23 -8.63 6.42
N ILE A 101 -12.58 -8.08 5.38
CA ILE A 101 -12.78 -6.69 4.95
C ILE A 101 -14.21 -6.51 4.46
N ARG A 102 -14.92 -5.52 5.04
CA ARG A 102 -16.28 -5.15 4.64
C ARG A 102 -16.32 -4.00 3.63
N GLY A 103 -15.27 -3.19 3.61
CA GLY A 103 -15.11 -2.06 2.70
C GLY A 103 -14.59 -2.45 1.32
N LYS A 104 -14.26 -1.44 0.52
CA LYS A 104 -13.62 -1.60 -0.80
C LYS A 104 -12.14 -1.28 -0.71
N VAL A 105 -11.33 -1.96 -1.52
CA VAL A 105 -9.88 -1.73 -1.60
C VAL A 105 -9.45 -1.47 -3.04
N LEU A 106 -8.76 -0.36 -3.26
CA LEU A 106 -8.05 -0.06 -4.50
C LEU A 106 -6.56 -0.35 -4.29
N PHE A 107 -6.05 -1.35 -5.02
CA PHE A 107 -4.63 -1.66 -5.07
C PHE A 107 -3.98 -0.89 -6.22
N VAL A 108 -2.91 -0.16 -5.93
CA VAL A 108 -2.11 0.61 -6.88
C VAL A 108 -0.69 0.05 -6.82
N VAL A 109 -0.21 -0.55 -7.91
CA VAL A 109 1.11 -1.19 -7.94
C VAL A 109 1.99 -0.69 -9.07
N GLY A 110 3.25 -0.42 -8.74
CA GLY A 110 4.32 -0.24 -9.71
C GLY A 110 5.00 -1.57 -10.00
N GLU A 111 5.08 -1.97 -11.27
CA GLU A 111 5.70 -3.27 -11.62
C GLU A 111 7.23 -3.21 -11.60
N ALA A 112 7.82 -2.02 -11.57
CA ALA A 112 9.25 -1.78 -11.41
C ALA A 112 9.62 -1.41 -9.97
N ASP A 113 8.78 -1.77 -8.98
CA ASP A 113 9.07 -1.63 -7.55
C ASP A 113 10.31 -2.45 -7.16
N ARG A 114 11.33 -1.77 -6.64
CA ARG A 114 12.60 -2.37 -6.17
C ARG A 114 12.66 -2.59 -4.65
N SER A 115 11.59 -2.27 -3.93
CA SER A 115 11.48 -2.61 -2.50
C SER A 115 11.05 -4.05 -2.32
N PHE A 116 10.02 -4.49 -3.05
CA PHE A 116 9.47 -5.84 -3.05
C PHE A 116 8.46 -6.01 -4.19
N ASN A 117 8.01 -7.24 -4.44
CA ASN A 117 7.01 -7.52 -5.47
C ASN A 117 5.60 -7.14 -5.03
N SER A 118 5.28 -5.83 -5.11
CA SER A 118 3.98 -5.26 -4.76
C SER A 118 2.81 -5.89 -5.51
N LYS A 119 3.00 -6.24 -6.80
CA LYS A 119 1.97 -6.89 -7.62
C LYS A 119 1.60 -8.28 -7.09
N LEU A 120 2.60 -9.08 -6.69
CA LEU A 120 2.35 -10.39 -6.07
C LEU A 120 1.55 -10.24 -4.77
N PHE A 121 1.91 -9.30 -3.90
CA PHE A 121 1.17 -9.06 -2.65
C PHE A 121 -0.28 -8.64 -2.89
N ALA A 122 -0.53 -7.75 -3.86
CA ALA A 122 -1.89 -7.35 -4.23
C ALA A 122 -2.71 -8.54 -4.75
N GLN A 123 -2.14 -9.38 -5.62
CA GLN A 123 -2.80 -10.58 -6.14
C GLN A 123 -3.15 -11.60 -5.04
N LEU A 124 -2.22 -11.84 -4.10
CA LEU A 124 -2.45 -12.74 -2.96
C LEU A 124 -3.49 -12.22 -1.98
N ALA A 125 -3.61 -10.90 -1.81
CA ALA A 125 -4.70 -10.29 -1.05
C ALA A 125 -6.04 -10.50 -1.78
N MET A 126 -6.12 -10.08 -3.04
CA MET A 126 -7.35 -10.15 -3.83
C MET A 126 -7.89 -11.58 -3.97
N ALA A 127 -7.02 -12.58 -4.05
CA ALA A 127 -7.43 -14.00 -4.12
C ALA A 127 -8.17 -14.50 -2.86
N ARG A 128 -7.99 -13.83 -1.70
CA ARG A 128 -8.66 -14.18 -0.44
C ARG A 128 -9.76 -13.20 -0.05
N MET A 129 -9.84 -12.04 -0.70
CA MET A 129 -10.85 -11.03 -0.42
C MET A 129 -12.25 -11.48 -0.83
N PRO A 130 -13.32 -10.92 -0.23
CA PRO A 130 -14.66 -11.12 -0.72
C PRO A 130 -14.77 -10.70 -2.21
N PRO A 131 -15.59 -11.39 -3.02
CA PRO A 131 -15.80 -11.04 -4.42
C PRO A 131 -16.17 -9.56 -4.59
N GLU A 132 -15.66 -8.93 -5.65
CA GLU A 132 -15.92 -7.51 -5.98
C GLU A 132 -15.45 -6.48 -4.93
N SER A 133 -14.72 -6.88 -3.88
CA SER A 133 -14.23 -5.95 -2.85
C SER A 133 -12.86 -5.33 -3.15
N GLY A 134 -12.13 -5.87 -4.12
CA GLY A 134 -10.80 -5.38 -4.52
C GLY A 134 -10.73 -5.02 -5.99
N ARG A 135 -10.02 -3.94 -6.33
CA ARG A 135 -9.68 -3.55 -7.71
C ARG A 135 -8.18 -3.27 -7.82
N LEU A 136 -7.54 -3.71 -8.90
CA LEU A 136 -6.10 -3.52 -9.13
C LEU A 136 -5.82 -2.55 -10.28
N LEU A 137 -4.94 -1.59 -10.03
CA LEU A 137 -4.26 -0.77 -11.01
C LEU A 137 -2.78 -1.15 -11.02
N SER A 138 -2.30 -1.62 -12.17
CA SER A 138 -0.93 -2.12 -12.34
C SER A 138 -0.21 -1.31 -13.39
N TYR A 139 0.93 -0.72 -13.03
CA TYR A 139 1.65 0.24 -13.87
C TYR A 139 3.05 -0.28 -14.23
N PRO A 140 3.23 -0.79 -15.46
CA PRO A 140 4.55 -1.11 -15.99
C PRO A 140 5.48 0.10 -15.93
N GLY A 141 6.73 -0.12 -15.49
CA GLY A 141 7.74 0.93 -15.40
C GLY A 141 7.56 1.93 -14.24
N ALA A 142 6.50 1.82 -13.41
CA ALA A 142 6.38 2.61 -12.19
C ALA A 142 7.10 1.92 -11.01
N GLY A 143 7.71 2.72 -10.15
CA GLY A 143 8.52 2.28 -9.00
C GLY A 143 7.71 2.22 -7.71
N HIS A 144 8.41 2.15 -6.58
CA HIS A 144 7.81 2.03 -5.25
C HIS A 144 7.03 3.28 -4.79
N LEU A 145 7.59 4.48 -5.03
CA LEU A 145 7.07 5.74 -4.50
C LEU A 145 6.11 6.41 -5.49
N ILE A 146 4.89 5.89 -5.62
CA ILE A 146 3.83 6.51 -6.46
C ILE A 146 3.18 7.65 -5.66
N GLU A 147 3.72 8.85 -5.86
CA GLU A 147 3.32 10.11 -5.22
C GLU A 147 2.20 10.84 -6.01
N PRO A 148 1.66 11.97 -5.50
CA PRO A 148 0.72 12.80 -6.27
C PRO A 148 1.32 13.32 -7.59
N PRO A 149 0.47 13.68 -8.58
CA PRO A 149 0.91 14.11 -9.91
C PRO A 149 1.84 15.32 -9.86
N GLY A 150 2.85 15.33 -10.73
CA GLY A 150 3.87 16.38 -10.80
C GLY A 150 5.03 16.20 -9.81
N SER A 151 4.98 15.19 -8.94
CA SER A 151 6.11 14.84 -8.08
C SER A 151 7.24 14.21 -8.91
N PRO A 152 8.50 14.69 -8.80
CA PRO A 152 9.59 14.12 -9.56
C PRO A 152 9.88 12.68 -9.12
N LEU A 153 10.25 11.82 -10.07
CA LEU A 153 10.72 10.47 -9.76
C LEU A 153 11.95 10.54 -8.85
N CYS A 154 11.86 9.90 -7.69
CA CYS A 154 13.00 9.59 -6.84
C CYS A 154 13.32 8.09 -6.95
N SER A 155 14.22 7.72 -7.86
CA SER A 155 14.58 6.31 -8.08
C SER A 155 15.49 5.75 -6.99
N ILE A 156 16.23 6.61 -6.29
CA ILE A 156 17.17 6.26 -5.21
C ILE A 156 17.20 7.39 -4.17
N SER A 157 17.11 7.07 -2.88
CA SER A 157 17.30 8.06 -1.81
C SER A 157 17.86 7.44 -0.52
N SER A 158 18.43 8.28 0.34
CA SER A 158 18.80 7.88 1.69
C SER A 158 17.58 7.95 2.61
N ILE A 159 17.36 6.92 3.41
CA ILE A 159 16.33 6.90 4.44
C ILE A 159 16.96 6.75 5.82
N ARG A 160 16.33 7.33 6.85
CA ARG A 160 16.81 7.18 8.22
C ARG A 160 16.81 5.70 8.60
N GLY A 161 17.93 5.24 9.17
CA GLY A 161 18.08 3.88 9.64
C GLY A 161 18.67 2.90 8.62
N THR A 162 18.90 3.30 7.36
CA THR A 162 19.69 2.49 6.43
C THR A 162 21.12 3.00 6.32
N PRO A 163 22.14 2.11 6.24
CA PRO A 163 23.53 2.52 6.12
C PRO A 163 23.89 3.10 4.75
N ARG A 164 23.02 2.90 3.75
CA ARG A 164 23.22 3.28 2.34
C ARG A 164 21.90 3.75 1.71
N PRO A 165 21.95 4.51 0.59
CA PRO A 165 20.77 4.82 -0.19
C PRO A 165 20.03 3.57 -0.64
N VAL A 166 18.70 3.63 -0.73
CA VAL A 166 17.82 2.54 -1.16
C VAL A 166 17.30 2.84 -2.56
N VAL A 167 17.20 1.80 -3.38
CA VAL A 167 16.60 1.88 -4.72
C VAL A 167 15.10 1.61 -4.64
N TRP A 168 14.32 2.52 -5.22
CA TRP A 168 12.86 2.48 -5.29
C TRP A 168 12.34 1.99 -6.64
N GLY A 169 13.19 2.08 -7.67
CA GLY A 169 12.86 1.71 -9.05
C GLY A 169 12.01 2.75 -9.78
N GLY A 170 11.51 2.36 -10.95
CA GLY A 170 10.73 3.20 -11.84
C GLY A 170 11.52 3.91 -12.94
N GLU A 171 10.82 4.21 -14.05
CA GLU A 171 11.30 4.96 -15.22
C GLU A 171 10.57 6.30 -15.28
N ALA A 172 11.28 7.40 -15.52
CA ALA A 172 10.73 8.76 -15.34
C ALA A 172 9.38 8.99 -16.03
N GLN A 173 9.26 8.64 -17.32
CA GLN A 173 8.03 8.89 -18.08
C GLN A 173 6.89 7.95 -17.68
N ALA A 174 7.17 6.65 -17.49
CA ALA A 174 6.16 5.68 -17.08
C ALA A 174 5.65 5.96 -15.67
N HIS A 175 6.56 6.31 -14.76
CA HIS A 175 6.24 6.66 -13.38
C HIS A 175 5.38 7.92 -13.30
N ALA A 176 5.72 8.98 -14.04
CA ALA A 176 4.90 10.21 -14.05
C ALA A 176 3.46 9.94 -14.54
N LYS A 177 3.30 9.16 -15.63
CA LYS A 177 1.98 8.74 -16.12
C LYS A 177 1.21 7.90 -15.09
N ALA A 178 1.91 7.04 -14.35
CA ALA A 178 1.30 6.25 -13.28
C ALA A 178 0.77 7.12 -12.14
N GLN A 179 1.53 8.15 -11.73
CA GLN A 179 1.08 9.12 -10.71
C GLN A 179 -0.16 9.90 -11.19
N GLU A 180 -0.16 10.41 -12.43
CA GLU A 180 -1.31 11.11 -13.01
C GLU A 180 -2.56 10.24 -13.05
N HIS A 181 -2.46 9.04 -13.62
CA HIS A 181 -3.61 8.14 -13.77
C HIS A 181 -4.10 7.62 -12.41
N SER A 182 -3.19 7.13 -11.55
CA SER A 182 -3.57 6.61 -10.24
C SER A 182 -4.23 7.67 -9.37
N TRP A 183 -3.79 8.92 -9.44
CA TRP A 183 -4.42 9.99 -8.67
C TRP A 183 -5.88 10.22 -9.07
N GLN A 184 -6.17 10.26 -10.37
CA GLN A 184 -7.55 10.38 -10.87
C GLN A 184 -8.41 9.20 -10.39
N GLU A 185 -7.88 7.99 -10.50
CA GLU A 185 -8.57 6.77 -10.07
C GLU A 185 -8.78 6.69 -8.55
N ILE A 186 -7.82 7.17 -7.76
CA ILE A 186 -7.91 7.28 -6.30
C ILE A 186 -9.01 8.24 -5.91
N VAL A 187 -9.06 9.44 -6.52
CA VAL A 187 -10.11 10.43 -6.24
C VAL A 187 -11.49 9.85 -6.59
N GLN A 188 -11.65 9.29 -7.79
CA GLN A 188 -12.92 8.68 -8.21
C GLN A 188 -13.36 7.53 -7.28
N PHE A 189 -12.43 6.67 -6.87
CA PHE A 189 -12.69 5.58 -5.93
C PHE A 189 -13.14 6.10 -4.57
N LEU A 190 -12.47 7.13 -4.04
CA LEU A 190 -12.84 7.72 -2.75
C LEU A 190 -14.20 8.43 -2.84
N GLU A 191 -14.47 9.18 -3.90
CA GLU A 191 -15.77 9.83 -4.12
C GLU A 191 -16.91 8.81 -4.24
N LEU A 192 -16.67 7.69 -4.93
CA LEU A 192 -17.66 6.63 -5.08
C LEU A 192 -18.06 6.01 -3.73
N HIS A 193 -17.09 5.84 -2.82
CA HIS A 193 -17.32 5.10 -1.56
C HIS A 193 -17.52 5.98 -0.33
N LEU A 194 -17.09 7.24 -0.39
CA LEU A 194 -17.23 8.22 0.70
C LEU A 194 -18.17 9.37 0.34
N GLY A 195 -18.66 9.41 -0.91
CA GLY A 195 -19.42 10.51 -1.51
C GLY A 195 -18.54 11.67 -1.99
N PRO A 196 -19.10 12.57 -2.81
CA PRO A 196 -18.36 13.70 -3.37
C PRO A 196 -17.88 14.64 -2.26
N ALA A 197 -16.72 15.27 -2.49
CA ALA A 197 -16.27 16.35 -1.64
C ALA A 197 -17.31 17.47 -1.60
N ALA A 198 -17.61 18.00 -0.41
CA ALA A 198 -18.40 19.21 -0.31
C ALA A 198 -17.65 20.33 -1.05
N THR A 199 -18.34 21.05 -1.94
CA THR A 199 -17.74 22.17 -2.67
C THR A 199 -17.32 23.23 -1.66
N MET A 200 -16.04 23.27 -1.30
CA MET A 200 -15.49 24.40 -0.58
C MET A 200 -15.38 25.54 -1.58
N LYS A 201 -16.24 26.56 -1.42
CA LYS A 201 -15.97 27.86 -2.02
C LYS A 201 -14.69 28.38 -1.35
N LEU A 202 -13.60 28.41 -2.12
CA LEU A 202 -12.40 29.16 -1.79
C LEU A 202 -12.74 30.66 -1.69
#